data_AF-A0A1V8M297-F1
#
_entry.id   AF-A0A1V8M297-F1
#
_cell.length_a   1.000
_cell.length_b   1.000
_cell.length_c   1.000
_cell.angle_alpha   90.00
_cell.angle_beta   90.00
_cell.angle_gamma   90.00
#
_symmetry.space_group_name_H-M   'P 1'
#
loop_
_entity.id
_entity.type
_entity.pdbx_description
1 polymer ?
#
loop_
_entity_poly.entity_id
_entity_poly.type
_entity_poly.pdbx_seq_one_letter_code
_entity_poly.pdbx_strand_id
1 'polypeptide(L)'
;MKRNKSLTLTSHAHIEAQKRRIAYHEAGHAAAILVNNELKQLPPIFFRINIHDSTQNSTADTNAILLKGHNYSAEIEGGRLIKHVPESLECFIDNIDQNKSNNTVSFLTVFIADIVNLLIGPLAEAKHVAISDGEVFNKNLITVSALHNYGGSSDLTLINEYLECFSSSKNEQDNLLAELLDQAFDFVNNYSNWKKIRLLARHILDEDIKTIDYNEINALLSQSKLNESSLNKFLVR
;
A
#
# COMPACT_ATOMS: atom_id res chain seq x y z
N MET A 1 -40.76 -3.11 -22.15
CA MET A 1 -39.28 -3.25 -22.14
C MET A 1 -38.71 -2.65 -20.87
N LYS A 2 -38.27 -3.48 -19.90
CA LYS A 2 -37.63 -3.03 -18.65
C LYS A 2 -36.15 -2.73 -18.93
N ARG A 3 -35.74 -1.45 -18.90
CA ARG A 3 -34.35 -0.99 -19.10
C ARG A 3 -33.55 -0.81 -17.78
N ASN A 4 -34.16 -1.01 -16.61
CA ASN A 4 -33.53 -0.65 -15.32
C ASN A 4 -32.56 -1.72 -14.76
N LYS A 5 -32.54 -2.94 -15.32
CA LYS A 5 -31.66 -4.02 -14.84
C LYS A 5 -30.19 -3.81 -15.24
N SER A 6 -29.94 -3.06 -16.31
CA SER A 6 -28.58 -2.80 -16.83
C SER A 6 -27.82 -1.78 -15.96
N LEU A 7 -28.49 -0.73 -15.50
CA LEU A 7 -27.89 0.34 -14.69
C LEU A 7 -27.48 -0.12 -13.28
N THR A 8 -28.25 -1.05 -12.71
CA THR A 8 -28.00 -1.63 -11.38
C THR A 8 -26.85 -2.65 -11.39
N LEU A 9 -26.69 -3.41 -12.49
CA LEU A 9 -25.55 -4.30 -12.68
C LEU A 9 -24.24 -3.51 -12.88
N THR A 10 -24.29 -2.41 -13.64
CA THR A 10 -23.11 -1.53 -13.84
C THR A 10 -22.71 -0.81 -12.56
N SER A 11 -23.66 -0.40 -11.72
CA SER A 11 -23.33 0.24 -10.43
C SER A 11 -22.68 -0.75 -9.46
N HIS A 12 -23.20 -1.97 -9.35
CA HIS A 12 -22.61 -3.01 -8.49
C HIS A 12 -21.21 -3.41 -8.96
N ALA A 13 -21.00 -3.60 -10.26
CA ALA A 13 -19.68 -3.94 -10.79
C ALA A 13 -18.65 -2.82 -10.53
N HIS A 14 -19.07 -1.55 -10.63
CA HIS A 14 -18.22 -0.40 -10.33
C HIS A 14 -17.84 -0.33 -8.84
N ILE A 15 -18.80 -0.56 -7.93
CA ILE A 15 -18.53 -0.59 -6.48
C ILE A 15 -17.52 -1.69 -6.15
N GLU A 16 -17.74 -2.88 -6.67
CA GLU A 16 -16.85 -4.02 -6.46
C GLU A 16 -15.44 -3.78 -7.02
N ALA A 17 -15.33 -3.10 -8.16
CA ALA A 17 -14.04 -2.67 -8.69
C ALA A 17 -13.35 -1.66 -7.75
N GLN A 18 -14.08 -0.69 -7.20
CA GLN A 18 -13.54 0.28 -6.27
C GLN A 18 -13.10 -0.36 -4.94
N LYS A 19 -13.90 -1.28 -4.37
CA LYS A 19 -13.52 -2.05 -3.17
C LYS A 19 -12.20 -2.79 -3.40
N ARG A 20 -12.07 -3.46 -4.55
CA ARG A 20 -10.83 -4.15 -4.93
C ARG A 20 -9.65 -3.20 -5.03
N ARG A 21 -9.80 -2.06 -5.69
CA ARG A 21 -8.73 -1.04 -5.79
C ARG A 21 -8.21 -0.62 -4.42
N ILE A 22 -9.12 -0.25 -3.51
CA ILE A 22 -8.78 0.12 -2.12
C ILE A 22 -8.09 -1.04 -1.40
N ALA A 23 -8.60 -2.26 -1.52
CA ALA A 23 -8.00 -3.43 -0.87
C ALA A 23 -6.56 -3.70 -1.37
N TYR A 24 -6.28 -3.52 -2.66
CA TYR A 24 -4.93 -3.67 -3.19
C TYR A 24 -4.01 -2.53 -2.78
N HIS A 25 -4.53 -1.31 -2.65
CA HIS A 25 -3.81 -0.15 -2.14
C HIS A 25 -3.33 -0.40 -0.70
N GLU A 26 -4.25 -0.69 0.22
CA GLU A 26 -3.93 -0.96 1.62
C GLU A 26 -3.07 -2.22 1.80
N ALA A 27 -3.35 -3.28 1.03
CA ALA A 27 -2.52 -4.48 1.04
C ALA A 27 -1.08 -4.20 0.59
N GLY A 28 -0.88 -3.26 -0.34
CA GLY A 28 0.43 -2.80 -0.78
C GLY A 28 1.21 -2.20 0.37
N HIS A 29 0.66 -1.19 1.04
CA HIS A 29 1.30 -0.56 2.19
C HIS A 29 1.58 -1.55 3.33
N ALA A 30 0.61 -2.37 3.70
CA ALA A 30 0.77 -3.34 4.78
C ALA A 30 1.86 -4.38 4.47
N ALA A 31 1.91 -4.87 3.22
CA ALA A 31 2.98 -5.77 2.79
C ALA A 31 4.34 -5.05 2.78
N ALA A 32 4.40 -3.76 2.43
CA ALA A 32 5.62 -2.98 2.49
C ALA A 32 6.13 -2.83 3.93
N ILE A 33 5.28 -2.37 4.85
CA ILE A 33 5.63 -2.17 6.26
C ILE A 33 6.16 -3.46 6.90
N LEU A 34 5.62 -4.63 6.53
CA LEU A 34 6.13 -5.89 7.04
C LEU A 34 7.39 -6.35 6.29
N VAL A 35 7.28 -6.53 4.97
CA VAL A 35 8.28 -7.26 4.16
C VAL A 35 9.44 -6.36 3.75
N ASN A 36 9.19 -5.13 3.30
CA ASN A 36 10.27 -4.20 2.91
C ASN A 36 11.12 -3.83 4.12
N ASN A 37 10.50 -3.63 5.28
CA ASN A 37 11.21 -3.37 6.52
C ASN A 37 12.05 -4.58 6.97
N GLU A 38 11.50 -5.81 6.91
CA GLU A 38 12.26 -7.05 7.18
C GLU A 38 13.49 -7.15 6.26
N LEU A 39 13.32 -6.91 4.96
CA LEU A 39 14.41 -6.96 3.97
C LEU A 39 15.51 -5.92 4.23
N LYS A 40 15.14 -4.74 4.75
CA LYS A 40 16.07 -3.66 5.13
C LYS A 40 16.60 -3.80 6.56
N GLN A 41 16.28 -4.89 7.27
CA GLN A 41 16.67 -5.13 8.67
C GLN A 41 16.20 -4.00 9.61
N LEU A 42 15.04 -3.41 9.31
CA LEU A 42 14.42 -2.36 10.10
C LEU A 42 13.62 -2.97 11.25
N PRO A 43 13.45 -2.23 12.36
CA PRO A 43 12.66 -2.72 13.49
C PRO A 43 11.20 -2.97 13.08
N PRO A 44 10.54 -3.99 13.66
CA PRO A 44 9.11 -4.20 13.43
C PRO A 44 8.31 -3.03 13.98
N ILE A 45 7.27 -2.63 13.25
CA ILE A 45 6.34 -1.58 13.66
C ILE A 45 4.94 -2.15 13.70
N PHE A 46 4.24 -1.85 14.80
CA PHE A 46 2.85 -2.20 14.94
C PHE A 46 1.97 -1.24 14.12
N PHE A 47 1.06 -1.84 13.38
CA PHE A 47 0.03 -1.15 12.61
C PHE A 47 -1.20 -2.05 12.52
N ARG A 48 -2.31 -1.50 12.04
CA ARG A 48 -3.51 -2.25 11.71
C ARG A 48 -4.17 -1.67 10.46
N ILE A 49 -4.98 -2.48 9.79
CA ILE A 49 -5.88 -2.05 8.73
C ILE A 49 -7.27 -1.94 9.34
N ASN A 50 -7.90 -0.77 9.27
CA ASN A 50 -9.29 -0.56 9.66
C ASN A 50 -10.16 -0.57 8.40
N ILE A 51 -11.22 -1.37 8.39
CA ILE A 51 -12.12 -1.55 7.25
C ILE A 51 -13.51 -1.04 7.64
N HIS A 52 -14.05 -0.14 6.84
CA HIS A 52 -15.36 0.45 7.01
C HIS A 52 -16.22 0.11 5.80
N ASP A 53 -17.22 -0.76 5.98
CA ASP A 53 -18.19 -1.09 4.94
C ASP A 53 -19.62 -0.76 5.41
N SER A 54 -20.17 0.34 4.90
CA SER A 54 -21.55 0.75 5.23
C SER A 54 -22.63 -0.07 4.53
N THR A 55 -22.28 -0.97 3.61
CA THR A 55 -23.25 -1.77 2.84
C THR A 55 -23.96 -2.83 3.68
N GLN A 56 -23.41 -3.20 4.84
CA GLN A 56 -23.97 -4.22 5.73
C GLN A 56 -25.17 -3.76 6.56
N ASN A 57 -25.49 -2.45 6.58
CA ASN A 57 -26.46 -1.87 7.52
C ASN A 57 -27.83 -1.47 6.92
N SER A 58 -28.09 -1.69 5.62
CA SER A 58 -29.37 -1.26 5.02
C SER A 58 -30.28 -2.42 4.61
N THR A 59 -31.21 -2.79 5.49
CA THR A 59 -32.33 -3.69 5.18
C THR A 59 -33.57 -2.96 4.62
N ALA A 60 -33.47 -1.69 4.21
CA ALA A 60 -34.61 -0.97 3.66
C ALA A 60 -34.18 0.04 2.58
N ASP A 61 -34.88 -0.03 1.44
CA ASP A 61 -34.83 0.86 0.27
C ASP A 61 -33.60 0.82 -0.66
N THR A 62 -33.66 -0.12 -1.60
CA THR A 62 -32.80 -0.24 -2.80
C THR A 62 -32.69 1.03 -3.65
N ASN A 63 -33.59 2.00 -3.51
CA ASN A 63 -33.55 3.26 -4.27
C ASN A 63 -32.80 4.40 -3.54
N ALA A 64 -32.68 4.35 -2.20
CA ALA A 64 -31.92 5.34 -1.43
C ALA A 64 -30.42 5.02 -1.39
N ILE A 65 -30.07 3.74 -1.54
CA ILE A 65 -28.69 3.22 -1.57
C ILE A 65 -27.92 3.71 -2.82
N LEU A 66 -28.59 3.94 -3.95
CA LEU A 66 -27.95 4.46 -5.16
C LEU A 66 -27.54 5.95 -5.07
N LEU A 67 -28.10 6.69 -4.12
CA LEU A 67 -27.88 8.13 -3.93
C LEU A 67 -26.97 8.46 -2.74
N LYS A 68 -26.87 7.57 -1.75
CA LYS A 68 -25.85 7.65 -0.70
C LYS A 68 -24.66 6.80 -1.14
N GLY A 69 -23.57 7.46 -1.52
CA GLY A 69 -22.33 6.81 -1.93
C GLY A 69 -22.02 5.58 -1.09
N HIS A 70 -21.70 4.48 -1.75
CA HIS A 70 -21.26 3.27 -1.09
C HIS A 70 -19.94 3.59 -0.37
N ASN A 71 -20.01 3.73 0.95
CA ASN A 71 -18.86 4.08 1.77
C ASN A 71 -18.15 2.78 2.17
N TYR A 72 -17.44 2.20 1.20
CA TYR A 72 -16.36 1.28 1.52
C TYR A 72 -15.07 2.09 1.61
N SER A 73 -14.38 2.01 2.74
CA SER A 73 -13.03 2.51 2.89
C SER A 73 -12.20 1.53 3.72
N ALA A 74 -10.90 1.52 3.48
CA ALA A 74 -9.95 0.89 4.36
C ALA A 74 -8.77 1.84 4.53
N GLU A 75 -8.13 1.81 5.68
CA GLU A 75 -6.97 2.66 5.98
C GLU A 75 -6.01 1.95 6.92
N ILE A 76 -4.72 2.25 6.79
CA ILE A 76 -3.71 1.83 7.76
C ILE A 76 -3.56 2.87 8.87
N GLU A 77 -3.71 2.40 10.10
CA GLU A 77 -3.37 3.15 11.30
C GLU A 77 -1.98 2.72 11.79
N GLY A 78 -1.05 3.67 11.87
CA GLY A 78 0.33 3.45 12.33
C GLY A 78 1.32 3.17 11.20
N GLY A 79 2.28 2.27 11.41
CA GLY A 79 3.13 1.73 10.34
C GLY A 79 4.34 2.55 9.89
N ARG A 80 4.43 3.84 10.25
CA ARG A 80 5.58 4.71 9.93
C ARG A 80 6.75 4.49 10.90
N LEU A 81 7.97 4.44 10.37
CA LEU A 81 9.21 4.39 11.15
C LEU A 81 9.52 5.77 11.77
N ILE A 82 9.28 6.84 11.02
CA ILE A 82 9.40 8.23 11.46
C ILE A 82 8.02 8.72 11.91
N LYS A 83 7.87 8.97 13.22
CA LYS A 83 6.62 9.45 13.80
C LYS A 83 6.33 10.90 13.43
N HIS A 84 7.38 11.71 13.36
CA HIS A 84 7.34 13.14 13.04
C HIS A 84 8.43 13.43 12.02
N VAL A 85 8.02 13.87 10.83
CA VAL A 85 8.95 14.31 9.79
C VAL A 85 9.74 15.51 10.34
N PRO A 86 11.06 15.57 10.14
CA PRO A 86 11.84 16.74 10.54
C PRO A 86 11.25 18.03 9.97
N GLU A 87 11.22 19.08 10.79
CA GLU A 87 10.61 20.36 10.40
C GLU A 87 11.47 21.15 9.40
N SER A 88 12.76 20.81 9.28
CA SER A 88 13.70 21.50 8.38
C SER A 88 14.87 20.61 7.97
N LEU A 89 15.66 21.10 6.99
CA LEU A 89 16.89 20.47 6.56
C LEU A 89 17.93 20.39 7.68
N GLU A 90 18.04 21.40 8.52
CA GLU A 90 18.94 21.39 9.68
C GLU A 90 18.55 20.27 10.65
N CYS A 91 17.26 20.14 10.97
CA CYS A 91 16.75 19.07 11.83
C CYS A 91 16.98 17.69 11.20
N PHE A 92 16.83 17.56 9.88
CA PHE A 92 17.15 16.33 9.15
C PHE A 92 18.64 15.94 9.27
N ILE A 93 19.55 16.90 9.09
CA ILE A 93 21.00 16.69 9.22
C ILE A 93 21.36 16.31 10.66
N ASP A 94 20.81 17.01 11.65
CA ASP A 94 21.02 16.70 13.07
C ASP A 94 20.59 15.26 13.41
N ASN A 95 19.44 14.82 12.87
CA ASN A 95 18.98 13.44 13.04
C ASN A 95 19.93 12.43 12.41
N ILE A 96 20.52 12.72 11.24
CA ILE A 96 21.53 11.85 10.62
C ILE A 96 22.77 11.76 11.51
N ASP A 97 23.27 12.88 12.01
CA ASP A 97 24.52 12.91 12.78
C ASP A 97 24.39 12.25 14.15
N GLN A 98 23.26 12.44 14.84
CA GLN A 98 22.97 11.77 16.12
C GLN A 98 22.88 10.24 15.99
N ASN A 99 22.50 9.73 14.82
CA ASN A 99 22.38 8.29 14.58
C ASN A 99 23.70 7.60 14.16
N LYS A 100 24.80 8.34 13.94
CA LYS A 100 26.10 7.75 13.56
C LYS A 100 26.85 7.08 14.73
N SER A 101 26.52 7.41 15.97
CA SER A 101 27.27 7.00 17.17
C SER A 101 26.75 5.71 17.83
N ASN A 102 25.53 5.30 17.50
CA ASN A 102 24.91 4.09 18.02
C ASN A 102 24.89 3.06 16.86
N ASN A 103 25.25 1.80 17.09
CA ASN A 103 25.24 0.71 16.08
C ASN A 103 23.81 0.35 15.58
N THR A 104 22.95 1.35 15.37
CA THR A 104 21.55 1.30 15.00
C THR A 104 21.37 1.61 13.52
N VAL A 105 20.21 1.26 12.96
CA VAL A 105 19.87 1.60 11.57
C VAL A 105 19.88 3.12 11.40
N SER A 106 20.50 3.62 10.32
CA SER A 106 20.64 5.06 10.09
C SER A 106 19.29 5.73 9.86
N PHE A 107 19.16 6.99 10.29
CA PHE A 107 17.96 7.80 10.05
C PHE A 107 17.60 7.87 8.56
N LEU A 108 18.60 8.02 7.68
CA LEU A 108 18.41 8.05 6.23
C LEU A 108 17.79 6.74 5.71
N THR A 109 18.20 5.59 6.26
CA THR A 109 17.63 4.29 5.87
C THR A 109 16.15 4.20 6.23
N VAL A 110 15.80 4.65 7.43
CA VAL A 110 14.42 4.70 7.94
C VAL A 110 13.58 5.67 7.11
N PHE A 111 14.11 6.87 6.82
CA PHE A 111 13.49 7.89 5.98
C PHE A 111 13.16 7.38 4.57
N ILE A 112 14.14 6.76 3.91
CA ILE A 112 13.96 6.17 2.58
C ILE A 112 12.93 5.05 2.61
N ALA A 113 12.95 4.20 3.65
CA ALA A 113 12.03 3.09 3.77
C ALA A 113 10.58 3.56 3.91
N ASP A 114 10.31 4.61 4.69
CA ASP A 114 8.96 5.17 4.81
C ASP A 114 8.44 5.69 3.47
N ILE A 115 9.23 6.45 2.70
CA ILE A 115 8.82 6.93 1.37
C ILE A 115 8.53 5.74 0.43
N VAL A 116 9.40 4.73 0.40
CA VAL A 116 9.18 3.53 -0.43
C VAL A 116 7.90 2.80 0.00
N ASN A 117 7.64 2.67 1.30
CA ASN A 117 6.43 2.04 1.83
C ASN A 117 5.16 2.80 1.43
N LEU A 118 5.23 4.14 1.39
CA LEU A 118 4.14 5.00 0.91
C LEU A 118 3.92 4.85 -0.60
N LEU A 119 4.96 4.71 -1.42
CA LEU A 119 4.81 4.53 -2.87
C LEU A 119 4.23 3.16 -3.26
N ILE A 120 4.46 2.12 -2.44
CA ILE A 120 4.04 0.75 -2.76
C ILE A 120 2.51 0.59 -2.79
N GLY A 121 1.75 1.31 -1.96
CA GLY A 121 0.29 1.27 -1.96
C GLY A 121 -0.34 1.64 -3.31
N PRO A 122 -0.16 2.87 -3.81
CA PRO A 122 -0.69 3.28 -5.10
C PRO A 122 -0.11 2.47 -6.28
N LEU A 123 1.13 1.99 -6.19
CA LEU A 123 1.69 1.07 -7.19
C LEU A 123 1.01 -0.30 -7.21
N ALA A 124 0.66 -0.84 -6.04
CA ALA A 124 -0.07 -2.10 -5.94
C ALA A 124 -1.48 -1.98 -6.53
N GLU A 125 -2.17 -0.86 -6.28
CA GLU A 125 -3.43 -0.52 -6.93
C GLU A 125 -3.26 -0.39 -8.46
N ALA A 126 -2.26 0.36 -8.92
CA ALA A 126 -1.98 0.53 -10.35
C ALA A 126 -1.74 -0.82 -11.05
N LYS A 127 -0.96 -1.71 -10.43
CA LYS A 127 -0.71 -3.06 -10.95
C LYS A 127 -1.99 -3.90 -10.98
N HIS A 128 -2.84 -3.79 -9.97
CA HIS A 128 -4.12 -4.48 -9.96
C HIS A 128 -5.01 -4.01 -11.12
N VAL A 129 -5.10 -2.71 -11.35
CA VAL A 129 -5.87 -2.12 -12.46
C VAL A 129 -5.34 -2.63 -13.80
N ALA A 130 -4.03 -2.49 -14.06
CA ALA A 130 -3.42 -2.94 -15.31
C ALA A 130 -3.70 -4.43 -15.59
N ILE A 131 -3.52 -5.31 -14.59
CA ILE A 131 -3.81 -6.75 -14.75
C ILE A 131 -5.30 -7.00 -15.01
N SER A 132 -6.19 -6.26 -14.35
CA SER A 132 -7.65 -6.43 -14.50
C SER A 132 -8.13 -6.01 -15.89
N ASP A 133 -7.46 -5.01 -16.48
CA ASP A 133 -7.75 -4.51 -17.83
C ASP A 133 -7.04 -5.31 -18.92
N GLY A 134 -6.26 -6.35 -18.55
CA GLY A 134 -5.49 -7.15 -19.49
C GLY A 134 -4.23 -6.46 -20.04
N GLU A 135 -3.80 -5.40 -19.37
CA GLU A 135 -2.61 -4.61 -19.71
C GLU A 135 -1.36 -5.10 -18.98
N VAL A 136 -0.20 -4.71 -19.50
CA VAL A 136 1.10 -4.98 -18.87
C VAL A 136 1.41 -3.87 -17.87
N PHE A 137 1.68 -4.23 -16.62
CA PHE A 137 2.21 -3.29 -15.64
C PHE A 137 3.62 -2.84 -16.03
N ASN A 138 3.75 -1.64 -16.57
CA ASN A 138 4.96 -1.14 -17.21
C ASN A 138 5.52 0.09 -16.50
N LYS A 139 6.76 -0.02 -16.03
CA LYS A 139 7.49 1.04 -15.31
C LYS A 139 7.54 2.37 -16.07
N ASN A 140 7.63 2.33 -17.41
CA ASN A 140 7.71 3.53 -18.23
C ASN A 140 6.39 4.31 -18.34
N LEU A 141 5.27 3.70 -17.93
CA LEU A 141 3.94 4.33 -17.95
C LEU A 141 3.52 4.83 -16.55
N ILE A 142 4.23 4.41 -15.51
CA ILE A 142 3.91 4.77 -14.13
C ILE A 142 4.83 5.89 -13.67
N THR A 143 4.40 7.12 -13.90
CA THR A 143 5.07 8.33 -13.38
C THR A 143 4.55 8.65 -11.98
N VAL A 144 5.28 9.51 -11.24
CA VAL A 144 4.81 10.05 -9.95
C VAL A 144 3.40 10.64 -10.09
N SER A 145 3.14 11.44 -11.13
CA SER A 145 1.83 12.05 -11.31
C SER A 145 0.73 11.03 -11.64
N ALA A 146 1.06 9.89 -12.24
CA ALA A 146 0.10 8.84 -12.54
C ALA A 146 -0.47 8.21 -11.26
N LEU A 147 0.29 8.22 -10.15
CA LEU A 147 -0.14 7.64 -8.86
C LEU A 147 -1.36 8.34 -8.25
N HIS A 148 -1.64 9.61 -8.61
CA HIS A 148 -2.88 10.29 -8.23
C HIS A 148 -4.14 9.56 -8.72
N ASN A 149 -4.04 8.81 -9.82
CA ASN A 149 -5.15 8.02 -10.35
C ASN A 149 -5.38 6.70 -9.60
N TYR A 150 -4.51 6.35 -8.65
CA TYR A 150 -4.48 5.07 -7.94
C TYR A 150 -4.44 5.26 -6.41
N GLY A 151 -5.26 6.17 -5.89
CA GLY A 151 -5.36 6.45 -4.46
C GLY A 151 -4.19 7.24 -3.87
N GLY A 152 -3.08 7.40 -4.59
CA GLY A 152 -1.81 7.92 -4.07
C GLY A 152 -1.77 9.40 -3.71
N SER A 153 -2.89 10.12 -3.71
CA SER A 153 -2.87 11.57 -3.45
C SER A 153 -2.43 11.91 -2.03
N SER A 154 -2.95 11.21 -1.01
CA SER A 154 -2.53 11.39 0.38
C SER A 154 -1.08 10.95 0.61
N ASP A 155 -0.67 9.84 -0.02
CA ASP A 155 0.70 9.34 0.08
C ASP A 155 1.68 10.34 -0.51
N LEU A 156 1.39 10.87 -1.71
CA LEU A 156 2.24 11.86 -2.36
C LEU A 156 2.31 13.17 -1.58
N THR A 157 1.23 13.60 -0.93
CA THR A 157 1.27 14.75 -0.02
C THR A 157 2.27 14.50 1.11
N LEU A 158 2.18 13.35 1.78
CA LEU A 158 3.10 13.01 2.86
C LEU A 158 4.55 12.84 2.36
N ILE A 159 4.75 12.22 1.20
CA ILE A 159 6.07 12.09 0.58
C ILE A 159 6.68 13.47 0.30
N ASN A 160 5.88 14.44 -0.16
CA ASN A 160 6.37 15.81 -0.36
C ASN A 160 6.82 16.44 0.97
N GLU A 161 6.11 16.22 2.09
CA GLU A 161 6.57 16.67 3.42
C GLU A 161 7.95 16.09 3.78
N TYR A 162 8.19 14.81 3.48
CA TYR A 162 9.51 14.19 3.66
C TYR A 162 10.57 14.87 2.77
N LEU A 163 10.27 15.09 1.50
CA LEU A 163 11.24 15.65 0.55
C LEU A 163 11.59 17.12 0.86
N GLU A 164 10.65 17.89 1.42
CA GLU A 164 10.87 19.26 1.86
C GLU A 164 11.92 19.37 2.96
N CYS A 165 11.98 18.41 3.89
CA CYS A 165 13.03 18.39 4.91
C CYS A 165 14.35 17.77 4.41
N PHE A 166 14.35 17.07 3.28
CA PHE A 166 15.55 16.42 2.71
C PHE A 166 16.43 17.38 1.92
N SER A 167 15.84 18.27 1.13
CA SER A 167 16.59 19.24 0.32
C SER A 167 15.71 20.43 -0.06
N SER A 168 16.31 21.62 -0.16
CA SER A 168 15.64 22.80 -0.73
C SER A 168 15.64 22.80 -2.28
N SER A 169 16.38 21.88 -2.91
CA SER A 169 16.49 21.79 -4.37
C SER A 169 15.44 20.86 -4.93
N LYS A 170 14.49 21.41 -5.70
CA LYS A 170 13.42 20.61 -6.34
C LYS A 170 13.97 19.51 -7.25
N ASN A 171 15.08 19.78 -7.94
CA ASN A 171 15.75 18.77 -8.77
C ASN A 171 16.29 17.60 -7.94
N GLU A 172 16.86 17.86 -6.76
CA GLU A 172 17.35 16.78 -5.89
C GLU A 172 16.19 15.97 -5.29
N GLN A 173 15.10 16.65 -4.90
CA GLN A 173 13.88 15.99 -4.44
C GLN A 173 13.29 15.08 -5.53
N ASP A 174 13.18 15.59 -6.77
CA ASP A 174 12.61 14.84 -7.90
C ASP A 174 13.49 13.65 -8.31
N ASN A 175 14.82 13.83 -8.28
CA ASN A 175 15.76 12.74 -8.53
C ASN A 175 15.64 11.65 -7.47
N LEU A 176 15.64 12.02 -6.19
CA LEU A 176 15.44 11.06 -5.11
C LEU A 176 14.09 10.34 -5.27
N LEU A 177 13.01 11.08 -5.50
CA LEU A 177 11.69 10.48 -5.65
C LEU A 177 11.63 9.49 -6.83
N ALA A 178 12.28 9.79 -7.95
CA ALA A 178 12.38 8.87 -9.08
C ALA A 178 13.13 7.58 -8.71
N GLU A 179 14.25 7.68 -7.99
CA GLU A 179 15.00 6.51 -7.49
C GLU A 179 14.19 5.67 -6.49
N LEU A 180 13.37 6.31 -5.66
CA LEU A 180 12.52 5.63 -4.68
C LEU A 180 11.30 5.00 -5.33
N LEU A 181 10.73 5.63 -6.35
CA LEU A 181 9.67 5.07 -7.19
C LEU A 181 10.16 3.80 -7.91
N ASP A 182 11.40 3.82 -8.38
CA ASP A 182 12.04 2.66 -9.00
C ASP A 182 12.14 1.47 -8.04
N GLN A 183 12.58 1.70 -6.80
CA GLN A 183 12.64 0.68 -5.76
C GLN A 183 11.25 0.13 -5.40
N ALA A 184 10.26 1.01 -5.26
CA ALA A 184 8.90 0.64 -4.96
C ALA A 184 8.25 -0.17 -6.09
N PHE A 185 8.52 0.20 -7.34
CA PHE A 185 8.08 -0.54 -8.52
C PHE A 185 8.65 -1.95 -8.53
N ASP A 186 9.96 -2.10 -8.30
CA ASP A 186 10.62 -3.40 -8.27
C ASP A 186 10.07 -4.29 -7.14
N PHE A 187 9.75 -3.70 -5.99
CA PHE A 187 9.09 -4.40 -4.88
C PHE A 187 7.72 -4.96 -5.31
N VAL A 188 6.86 -4.14 -5.91
CA VAL A 188 5.52 -4.55 -6.38
C VAL A 188 5.62 -5.51 -7.57
N ASN A 189 6.65 -5.37 -8.40
CA ASN A 189 6.85 -6.22 -9.56
C ASN A 189 7.41 -7.61 -9.21
N ASN A 190 8.09 -7.72 -8.07
CA ASN A 190 8.55 -9.00 -7.55
C ASN A 190 7.39 -9.99 -7.34
N TYR A 191 7.52 -11.20 -7.88
CA TYR A 191 6.47 -12.21 -7.84
C TYR A 191 6.07 -12.63 -6.42
N SER A 192 7.04 -12.84 -5.52
CA SER A 192 6.77 -13.25 -4.14
C SER A 192 6.05 -12.16 -3.36
N ASN A 193 6.48 -10.90 -3.51
CA ASN A 193 5.83 -9.76 -2.87
C ASN A 193 4.43 -9.53 -3.43
N TRP A 194 4.25 -9.59 -4.75
CA TRP A 194 2.93 -9.49 -5.37
C TRP A 194 1.97 -10.57 -4.91
N LYS A 195 2.45 -11.81 -4.73
CA LYS A 195 1.64 -12.91 -4.18
C LYS A 195 1.16 -12.60 -2.76
N LYS A 196 2.01 -12.02 -1.91
CA LYS A 196 1.65 -11.57 -0.55
C LYS A 196 0.62 -10.44 -0.58
N ILE A 197 0.83 -9.43 -1.42
CA ILE A 197 -0.12 -8.33 -1.62
C ILE A 197 -1.49 -8.88 -2.05
N ARG A 198 -1.55 -9.79 -3.03
CA ARG A 198 -2.79 -10.43 -3.48
C ARG A 198 -3.48 -11.23 -2.39
N LEU A 199 -2.71 -11.94 -1.55
CA LEU A 199 -3.25 -12.71 -0.44
C LEU A 199 -3.91 -11.78 0.58
N LEU A 200 -3.20 -10.71 0.96
CA LEU A 200 -3.71 -9.74 1.92
C LEU A 200 -4.90 -8.94 1.36
N ALA A 201 -4.88 -8.55 0.08
CA ALA A 201 -6.00 -7.87 -0.56
C ALA A 201 -7.28 -8.73 -0.56
N ARG A 202 -7.16 -10.05 -0.75
CA ARG A 202 -8.30 -10.97 -0.62
C ARG A 202 -8.82 -11.05 0.81
N HIS A 203 -7.92 -11.02 1.78
CA HIS A 203 -8.27 -11.03 3.21
C HIS A 203 -8.99 -9.73 3.61
N ILE A 204 -8.53 -8.57 3.11
CA ILE A 204 -9.20 -7.28 3.31
C ILE A 204 -10.62 -7.27 2.72
N LEU A 205 -10.85 -7.99 1.62
CA LEU A 205 -12.16 -8.07 0.97
C LEU A 205 -13.13 -9.05 1.64
N ASP A 206 -12.71 -9.75 2.69
CA ASP A 206 -13.58 -10.66 3.44
C ASP A 206 -14.59 -9.84 4.27
N GLU A 207 -15.88 -10.09 4.05
CA GLU A 207 -16.97 -9.26 4.58
C GLU A 207 -17.09 -9.32 6.10
N ASP A 208 -16.57 -10.37 6.74
CA ASP A 208 -16.63 -10.54 8.19
C ASP A 208 -15.51 -9.78 8.95
N ILE A 209 -14.60 -9.13 8.23
CA ILE A 209 -13.39 -8.51 8.81
C ILE A 209 -13.54 -6.99 8.89
N LYS A 210 -13.35 -6.44 10.10
CA LYS A 210 -13.39 -4.99 10.37
C LYS A 210 -12.03 -4.39 10.68
N THR A 211 -11.13 -5.21 11.22
CA THR A 211 -9.78 -4.79 11.59
C THR A 211 -8.85 -5.98 11.38
N ILE A 212 -7.68 -5.72 10.80
CA ILE A 212 -6.63 -6.72 10.63
C ILE A 212 -5.38 -6.14 11.30
N ASP A 213 -4.89 -6.78 12.37
CA ASP A 213 -3.72 -6.28 13.10
C ASP A 213 -2.39 -6.81 12.54
N TYR A 214 -1.28 -6.21 12.98
CA TYR A 214 0.08 -6.61 12.62
C TYR A 214 0.34 -8.12 12.78
N ASN A 215 -0.12 -8.74 13.87
CA ASN A 215 0.15 -10.16 14.15
C ASN A 215 -0.61 -11.05 13.17
N GLU A 216 -1.86 -10.70 12.87
CA GLU A 216 -2.68 -11.39 11.89
C GLU A 216 -2.06 -11.30 10.49
N ILE A 217 -1.62 -10.10 10.08
CA ILE A 217 -0.91 -9.91 8.80
C ILE A 217 0.37 -10.75 8.77
N ASN A 218 1.17 -10.70 9.83
CA ASN A 218 2.41 -11.46 9.92
C ASN A 218 2.17 -12.98 9.84
N ALA A 219 1.13 -13.48 10.51
CA ALA A 219 0.74 -14.89 10.46
C ALA A 219 0.29 -15.29 9.04
N LEU A 220 -0.58 -14.49 8.41
CA LEU A 220 -1.08 -14.72 7.04
C LEU A 220 0.08 -14.80 6.03
N LEU A 221 1.01 -13.85 6.11
CA LEU A 221 2.14 -13.78 5.18
C LEU A 221 3.23 -14.82 5.49
N SER A 222 3.38 -15.27 6.73
CA SER A 222 4.31 -16.34 7.12
C SER A 222 3.84 -17.74 6.73
N GLN A 223 2.52 -18.01 6.77
CA GLN A 223 1.97 -19.29 6.30
C GLN A 223 2.21 -19.51 4.80
N SER A 224 2.28 -18.43 4.01
CA SER A 224 2.66 -18.51 2.60
C SER A 224 4.09 -19.03 2.38
N LYS A 225 5.02 -18.77 3.31
CA LYS A 225 6.42 -19.28 3.30
C LYS A 225 6.46 -20.80 3.53
N LEU A 226 5.57 -21.35 4.36
CA LEU A 226 5.55 -22.80 4.72
C LEU A 226 5.01 -23.69 3.60
N ASN A 227 4.03 -23.21 2.84
CA ASN A 227 3.46 -23.97 1.73
C ASN A 227 4.43 -24.11 0.54
N GLU A 228 5.30 -23.13 0.31
CA GLU A 228 6.34 -23.18 -0.74
C GLU A 228 7.51 -24.10 -0.36
N SER A 229 7.93 -24.09 0.90
CA SER A 229 8.96 -25.01 1.42
C SER A 229 8.51 -26.48 1.37
N SER A 230 7.22 -26.73 1.60
CA SER A 230 6.64 -28.08 1.56
C SER A 230 6.55 -28.62 0.13
N LEU A 231 6.21 -27.78 -0.86
CA LEU A 231 6.17 -28.17 -2.28
C LEU A 231 7.56 -28.47 -2.86
N ASN A 232 8.59 -27.72 -2.48
CA ASN A 232 9.96 -27.98 -2.93
C ASN A 232 10.56 -29.28 -2.36
N LYS A 233 10.05 -29.80 -1.24
CA LYS A 233 10.45 -31.12 -0.71
C LYS A 233 9.86 -32.30 -1.49
N PHE A 234 8.79 -32.09 -2.27
CA PHE A 234 8.17 -33.14 -3.08
C PHE A 234 8.65 -33.18 -4.53
N LEU A 235 9.39 -32.17 -5.00
CA LEU A 235 9.93 -32.11 -6.36
C LEU A 235 11.41 -32.53 -6.47
N VAL A 236 12.02 -33.00 -5.37
CA VAL A 236 13.40 -33.55 -5.34
C VAL A 236 13.37 -35.04 -4.96
N ARG A 237 12.52 -35.83 -5.63
CA ARG A 237 12.59 -37.29 -5.61
C ARG A 237 12.43 -37.85 -7.01
#